data_AF-F9T7Q3-F1
#
_entry.id   AF-F9T7Q3-F1
#
_cell.length_a   1.000
_cell.length_b   1.000
_cell.length_c   1.000
_cell.angle_alpha   90.00
_cell.angle_beta   90.00
_cell.angle_gamma   90.00
#
_symmetry.space_group_name_H-M   'P 1'
#
loop_
_entity.id
_entity.type
_entity.pdbx_description
1 polymer ?
#
loop_
_entity_poly.entity_id
_entity_poly.type
_entity_poly.pdbx_seq_one_letter_code
_entity_poly.pdbx_strand_id
1 'polypeptide(L)'
;MVKQQSVIAILLSSVVSVTLFGCTEEKAERMLNKETYSFTGVFENHYNSDLLEFKDAKVTYINSEGLDFTKPFEVDEDHLTIQMRNSSKEKREDIVMRIHGQSELLTCNVCAKYDIASIWLKKDFVPPKAPLSE
;
A
#
# COMPACT_ATOMS: atom_id res chain seq x y z
N MET A 1 -44.00 -49.76 30.04
CA MET A 1 -42.70 -49.06 30.22
C MET A 1 -41.64 -49.76 29.39
N VAL A 2 -41.35 -49.28 28.17
CA VAL A 2 -40.16 -49.68 27.40
C VAL A 2 -39.64 -48.46 26.63
N LYS A 3 -38.56 -47.90 27.19
CA LYS A 3 -37.46 -47.11 26.62
C LYS A 3 -37.65 -46.38 25.28
N GLN A 4 -37.96 -45.10 25.47
CA GLN A 4 -37.68 -43.93 24.64
C GLN A 4 -36.15 -43.74 24.42
N GLN A 5 -35.53 -44.48 23.50
CA GLN A 5 -34.12 -44.27 23.13
C GLN A 5 -33.84 -44.64 21.67
N SER A 6 -34.41 -43.92 20.70
CA SER A 6 -34.00 -44.07 19.28
C SER A 6 -34.22 -42.81 18.42
N VAL A 7 -34.27 -41.61 19.02
CA VAL A 7 -34.45 -40.36 18.24
C VAL A 7 -33.23 -39.43 18.34
N ILE A 8 -32.23 -39.73 19.17
CA ILE A 8 -31.12 -38.81 19.45
C ILE A 8 -29.95 -38.95 18.44
N ALA A 9 -29.91 -39.99 17.62
CA ALA A 9 -28.73 -40.28 16.79
C ALA A 9 -28.71 -39.64 15.39
N ILE A 10 -29.75 -38.92 14.95
CA ILE A 10 -29.83 -38.34 13.58
C ILE A 10 -29.92 -36.80 13.58
N LEU A 11 -29.57 -36.15 14.71
CA LEU A 11 -29.60 -34.68 14.82
C LEU A 11 -28.22 -34.05 15.07
N LEU A 12 -27.13 -34.76 14.78
CA LEU A 12 -25.75 -34.28 14.94
C LEU A 12 -24.96 -34.18 13.63
N SER A 13 -25.61 -34.35 12.48
CA SER A 13 -24.96 -34.28 11.15
C SER A 13 -25.36 -33.04 10.33
N SER A 14 -26.00 -32.04 10.96
CA SER A 14 -26.28 -30.75 10.36
C SER A 14 -25.55 -29.68 11.14
N VAL A 15 -25.00 -28.67 10.45
CA VAL A 15 -24.24 -27.54 10.99
C VAL A 15 -22.72 -27.78 11.09
N VAL A 16 -22.12 -28.17 9.97
CA VAL A 16 -20.88 -27.50 9.55
C VAL A 16 -21.19 -26.77 8.25
N SER A 17 -22.14 -25.84 8.32
CA SER A 17 -22.21 -24.78 7.32
C SER A 17 -21.00 -23.91 7.58
N VAL A 18 -19.89 -24.24 6.94
CA VAL A 18 -18.72 -23.39 6.86
C VAL A 18 -19.23 -22.05 6.36
N THR A 19 -19.37 -21.09 7.28
CA THR A 19 -19.52 -19.69 6.96
C THR A 19 -18.18 -19.26 6.37
N LEU A 20 -17.95 -19.64 5.11
CA LEU A 20 -17.07 -18.91 4.22
C LEU A 20 -17.70 -17.53 4.08
N PHE A 21 -17.49 -16.69 5.10
CA PHE A 21 -17.52 -15.26 4.93
C PHE A 21 -16.60 -15.01 3.75
N GLY A 22 -17.19 -14.75 2.58
CA GLY A 22 -16.43 -14.46 1.38
C GLY A 22 -15.43 -13.37 1.75
N CYS A 23 -14.14 -13.72 1.80
CA CYS A 23 -13.11 -12.72 1.68
C CYS A 23 -13.43 -12.03 0.36
N THR A 24 -13.91 -10.80 0.44
CA THR A 24 -14.11 -9.99 -0.75
C THR A 24 -12.75 -9.94 -1.46
N GLU A 25 -12.74 -10.05 -2.78
CA GLU A 25 -11.52 -10.06 -3.59
C GLU A 25 -10.58 -8.91 -3.20
N GLU A 26 -11.14 -7.73 -2.93
CA GLU A 26 -10.42 -6.56 -2.40
C GLU A 26 -9.69 -6.81 -1.08
N LYS A 27 -10.32 -7.50 -0.11
CA LYS A 27 -9.67 -7.80 1.17
C LYS A 27 -8.54 -8.81 0.99
N ALA A 28 -8.71 -9.77 0.08
CA ALA A 28 -7.67 -10.72 -0.25
C ALA A 28 -6.48 -10.02 -0.92
N GLU A 29 -6.73 -9.14 -1.90
CA GLU A 29 -5.71 -8.34 -2.56
C GLU A 29 -4.94 -7.44 -1.58
N ARG A 30 -5.65 -6.71 -0.71
CA ARG A 30 -5.03 -5.88 0.34
C ARG A 30 -4.18 -6.69 1.31
N MET A 31 -4.57 -7.93 1.61
CA MET A 31 -3.81 -8.81 2.50
C MET A 31 -2.55 -9.35 1.82
N LEU A 32 -2.60 -9.64 0.52
CA LEU A 32 -1.46 -10.06 -0.28
C LEU A 32 -0.46 -8.93 -0.50
N ASN A 33 -0.95 -7.71 -0.74
CA ASN A 33 -0.14 -6.51 -0.99
C ASN A 33 -0.04 -5.59 0.24
N LYS A 34 0.01 -6.19 1.44
CA LYS A 34 -0.09 -5.46 2.72
C LYS A 34 0.91 -4.31 2.82
N GLU A 35 2.14 -4.52 2.35
CA GLU A 35 3.20 -3.51 2.39
C GLU A 35 2.79 -2.26 1.60
N THR A 36 2.45 -2.42 0.33
CA THR A 36 1.93 -1.36 -0.55
C THR A 36 0.74 -0.61 0.06
N TYR A 37 -0.27 -1.33 0.57
CA TYR A 37 -1.46 -0.68 1.14
C TYR A 37 -1.20 -0.02 2.49
N SER A 38 -0.18 -0.46 3.24
CA SER A 38 0.23 0.17 4.49
C SER A 38 1.11 1.42 4.27
N PHE A 39 1.76 1.52 3.11
CA PHE A 39 2.56 2.68 2.75
C PHE A 39 1.68 3.89 2.46
N THR A 40 1.63 4.80 3.43
CA THR A 40 0.80 6.00 3.38
C THR A 40 1.56 7.22 3.91
N GLY A 41 1.18 8.39 3.44
CA GLY A 41 1.73 9.67 3.87
C GLY A 41 1.88 10.67 2.73
N VAL A 42 2.23 11.89 3.09
CA VAL A 42 2.56 12.95 2.15
C VAL A 42 4.07 13.15 2.20
N PHE A 43 4.70 13.25 1.04
CA PHE A 43 6.09 13.62 0.90
C PHE A 43 6.18 14.93 0.16
N GLU A 44 7.09 15.79 0.60
CA GLU A 44 7.32 17.11 0.04
C GLU A 44 8.73 17.22 -0.54
N ASN A 45 8.85 17.97 -1.63
CA ASN A 45 10.14 18.46 -2.05
C ASN A 45 10.46 19.74 -1.26
N HIS A 46 11.67 19.85 -0.73
CA HIS A 46 12.05 21.06 0.03
C HIS A 46 12.42 22.25 -0.87
N TYR A 47 12.65 22.02 -2.17
CA TYR A 47 13.05 23.05 -3.13
C TYR A 47 11.87 23.70 -3.86
N ASN A 48 10.80 22.95 -4.08
CA ASN A 48 9.57 23.41 -4.73
C ASN A 48 8.38 22.84 -3.96
N SER A 49 7.25 23.54 -3.93
CA SER A 49 6.07 23.12 -3.15
C SER A 49 5.35 21.89 -3.72
N ASP A 50 6.06 21.04 -4.47
CA ASP A 50 5.51 19.82 -5.05
C ASP A 50 5.34 18.75 -3.97
N LEU A 51 4.32 17.90 -4.16
CA LEU A 51 3.92 16.88 -3.21
C LEU A 51 3.76 15.50 -3.90
N LEU A 52 4.04 14.45 -3.15
CA LEU A 52 3.60 13.09 -3.42
C LEU A 52 2.69 12.61 -2.28
N GLU A 53 1.43 12.35 -2.58
CA GLU A 53 0.47 11.79 -1.61
C GLU A 53 0.27 10.29 -1.89
N PHE A 54 0.62 9.44 -0.92
CA PHE A 54 0.45 8.00 -0.99
C PHE A 54 -0.75 7.55 -0.16
N LYS A 55 -1.71 6.90 -0.83
CA LYS A 55 -2.92 6.37 -0.19
C LYS A 55 -3.56 5.28 -1.04
N ASP A 56 -4.02 4.21 -0.39
CA ASP A 56 -4.77 3.12 -1.04
C ASP A 56 -4.08 2.56 -2.30
N ALA A 57 -2.77 2.27 -2.19
CA ALA A 57 -1.93 1.77 -3.30
C ALA A 57 -1.86 2.70 -4.54
N LYS A 58 -2.18 3.99 -4.35
CA LYS A 58 -2.04 5.05 -5.36
C LYS A 58 -1.19 6.20 -4.83
N VAL A 59 -0.40 6.76 -5.74
CA VAL A 59 0.36 7.98 -5.51
C VAL A 59 -0.22 9.09 -6.38
N THR A 60 -0.46 10.25 -5.78
CA THR A 60 -0.82 11.47 -6.48
C THR A 60 0.35 12.44 -6.41
N TYR A 61 0.90 12.79 -7.56
CA TYR A 61 1.85 13.89 -7.68
C TYR A 61 1.07 15.19 -7.86
N ILE A 62 1.45 16.25 -7.13
CA ILE A 62 0.85 17.58 -7.20
C ILE A 62 1.99 18.57 -7.34
N ASN A 63 2.06 19.31 -8.44
CA ASN A 63 3.07 20.34 -8.60
C ASN A 63 2.63 21.69 -7.97
N SER A 64 3.56 22.62 -7.88
CA SER A 64 3.31 23.98 -7.36
C SER A 64 2.26 24.80 -8.14
N GLU A 65 1.94 24.42 -9.37
CA GLU A 65 0.91 25.04 -10.21
C GLU A 65 -0.47 24.38 -10.02
N GLY A 66 -0.57 23.32 -9.22
CA GLY A 66 -1.80 22.56 -8.98
C GLY A 66 -2.13 21.53 -10.07
N LEU A 67 -1.21 21.25 -10.99
CA LEU A 67 -1.32 20.12 -11.91
C LEU A 67 -1.02 18.83 -11.16
N ASP A 68 -1.85 17.82 -11.39
CA ASP A 68 -1.72 16.52 -10.74
C ASP A 68 -1.80 15.34 -11.71
N PHE A 69 -1.26 14.22 -11.26
CA PHE A 69 -1.58 12.92 -11.85
C PHE A 69 -1.57 11.84 -10.75
N THR A 70 -2.39 10.81 -10.95
CA THR A 70 -2.44 9.66 -10.04
C THR A 70 -2.00 8.39 -10.75
N LYS A 71 -1.13 7.60 -10.11
CA LYS A 71 -0.66 6.31 -10.60
C LYS A 71 -0.71 5.25 -9.51
N PRO A 72 -0.91 3.97 -9.85
CA PRO A 72 -0.71 2.91 -8.89
C PRO A 72 0.78 2.78 -8.57
N PHE A 73 1.07 2.37 -7.34
CA PHE A 73 2.43 2.03 -6.93
C PHE A 73 2.45 0.67 -6.22
N GLU A 74 3.63 0.08 -6.15
CA GLU A 74 3.92 -1.14 -5.40
C GLU A 74 5.13 -0.89 -4.49
N VAL A 75 5.12 -1.49 -3.31
CA VAL A 75 6.26 -1.50 -2.39
C VAL A 75 6.72 -2.94 -2.22
N ASP A 76 8.03 -3.12 -2.35
CA ASP A 76 8.74 -4.36 -2.14
C ASP A 76 10.02 -4.04 -1.37
N GLU A 77 10.05 -4.42 -0.09
CA GLU A 77 11.15 -4.13 0.85
C GLU A 77 11.50 -2.63 0.91
N ASP A 78 12.68 -2.22 0.42
CA ASP A 78 13.15 -0.84 0.39
C ASP A 78 12.91 -0.15 -0.97
N HIS A 79 12.13 -0.75 -1.86
CA HIS A 79 11.82 -0.21 -3.18
C HIS A 79 10.34 0.15 -3.30
N LEU A 80 10.08 1.32 -3.90
CA LEU A 80 8.76 1.79 -4.29
C LEU A 80 8.73 1.99 -5.80
N THR A 81 7.80 1.32 -6.49
CA THR A 81 7.67 1.40 -7.95
C THR A 81 6.35 2.05 -8.33
N ILE A 82 6.39 3.19 -9.01
CA ILE A 82 5.21 3.88 -9.56
C ILE A 82 5.03 3.45 -11.00
N GLN A 83 3.88 2.86 -11.32
CA GLN A 83 3.60 2.33 -12.65
C GLN A 83 3.17 3.46 -13.59
N MET A 84 4.03 3.87 -14.51
CA MET A 84 3.80 5.05 -15.34
C MET A 84 2.94 4.75 -16.56
N ARG A 85 2.96 3.51 -17.04
CA ARG A 85 2.13 3.04 -18.15
C ARG A 85 0.64 3.14 -17.84
N ASN A 86 -0.18 3.56 -18.82
CA ASN A 86 -1.64 3.55 -18.71
C ASN A 86 -2.26 2.24 -19.21
N SER A 87 -1.53 1.47 -20.01
CA SER A 87 -1.98 0.19 -20.54
C SER A 87 -0.81 -0.76 -20.78
N SER A 88 -1.10 -2.05 -20.89
CA SER A 88 -0.10 -3.10 -21.20
C SER A 88 0.58 -2.94 -22.56
N LYS A 89 0.04 -2.09 -23.45
CA LYS A 89 0.60 -1.82 -24.78
C LYS A 89 1.56 -0.63 -24.80
N GLU A 90 1.55 0.20 -23.76
CA GLU A 90 2.44 1.36 -23.63
C GLU A 90 3.80 0.92 -23.08
N LYS A 91 4.88 1.27 -23.78
CA LYS A 91 6.25 1.08 -23.29
C LYS A 91 6.70 2.37 -22.63
N ARG A 92 6.58 2.43 -21.31
CA ARG A 92 7.05 3.54 -20.48
C ARG A 92 7.78 2.95 -19.28
N GLU A 93 8.90 3.57 -18.92
CA GLU A 93 9.70 3.11 -17.78
C GLU A 93 8.99 3.49 -16.48
N ASP A 94 8.84 2.55 -15.56
CA ASP A 94 8.27 2.86 -14.26
C ASP A 94 9.25 3.70 -13.42
N ILE A 95 8.72 4.52 -12.52
CA ILE A 95 9.56 5.28 -11.59
C ILE A 95 9.88 4.38 -10.41
N VAL A 96 11.17 4.12 -10.19
CA VAL A 96 11.64 3.35 -9.04
C VAL A 96 12.28 4.31 -8.03
N MET A 97 11.77 4.29 -6.82
CA MET A 97 12.28 5.04 -5.68
C MET A 97 12.81 4.07 -4.63
N ARG A 98 13.79 4.52 -3.85
CA ARG A 98 14.29 3.82 -2.68
C ARG A 98 13.75 4.47 -1.42
N ILE A 99 13.23 3.65 -0.52
CA ILE A 99 12.74 4.01 0.80
C ILE A 99 13.91 3.97 1.78
N HIS A 100 14.13 5.06 2.52
CA HIS A 100 15.19 5.14 3.53
C HIS A 100 14.60 5.21 4.94
N GLY A 101 15.36 4.65 5.89
CA GLY A 101 15.03 4.59 7.32
C GLY A 101 13.68 3.95 7.60
N GLN A 102 12.78 4.71 8.19
CA GLN A 102 11.39 4.36 8.52
C GLN A 102 10.40 5.09 7.63
N SER A 103 10.73 5.15 6.35
CA SER A 103 9.97 5.85 5.31
C SER A 103 9.98 7.37 5.49
N GLU A 104 11.02 7.96 6.07
CA GLU A 104 11.17 9.42 6.17
C GLU A 104 11.68 10.08 4.89
N LEU A 105 12.33 9.31 4.01
CA LEU A 105 13.00 9.82 2.82
C LEU A 105 12.82 8.84 1.66
N LEU A 106 12.47 9.38 0.49
CA LEU A 106 12.50 8.67 -0.78
C LEU A 106 13.57 9.29 -1.69
N THR A 107 14.34 8.43 -2.35
CA THR A 107 15.28 8.86 -3.39
C THR A 107 14.95 8.19 -4.71
N CYS A 108 15.04 8.92 -5.81
CA CYS A 108 14.64 8.45 -7.13
C CYS A 108 15.70 8.78 -8.17
N ASN A 109 16.21 7.76 -8.87
CA ASN A 109 17.26 7.93 -9.88
C ASN A 109 16.72 8.29 -11.28
N VAL A 110 15.46 7.98 -11.58
CA VAL A 110 14.84 8.21 -12.90
C VAL A 110 13.81 9.33 -12.93
N CYS A 111 13.50 9.96 -11.78
CA CYS A 111 12.46 10.99 -11.67
C CYS A 111 12.71 12.23 -12.54
N ALA A 112 13.97 12.55 -12.82
CA ALA A 112 14.32 13.63 -13.75
C ALA A 112 13.78 13.41 -15.17
N LYS A 113 13.55 12.15 -15.61
CA LYS A 113 12.91 11.86 -16.90
C LYS A 113 11.44 12.29 -16.96
N TYR A 114 10.84 12.55 -15.80
CA TYR A 114 9.44 12.90 -15.61
C TYR A 114 9.25 14.33 -15.10
N ASP A 115 10.32 15.14 -15.06
CA ASP A 115 10.33 16.47 -14.46
C ASP A 115 9.88 16.46 -12.97
N ILE A 116 10.20 15.37 -12.26
CA ILE A 116 9.90 15.16 -10.84
C ILE A 116 11.20 15.18 -10.04
N ALA A 117 11.15 15.68 -8.81
CA ALA A 117 12.29 15.72 -7.92
C ALA A 117 12.89 14.33 -7.64
N SER A 118 14.20 14.29 -7.39
CA SER A 118 14.90 13.05 -7.03
C SER A 118 14.89 12.74 -5.53
N ILE A 119 14.47 13.67 -4.68
CA ILE A 119 14.49 13.57 -3.22
C ILE A 119 13.16 14.05 -2.68
N TRP A 120 12.55 13.26 -1.81
CA TRP A 120 11.25 13.53 -1.21
C TRP A 120 11.28 13.24 0.29
N LEU A 121 10.89 14.21 1.11
CA LEU A 121 10.89 14.09 2.57
C LEU A 121 9.47 13.85 3.07
N LYS A 122 9.29 12.89 3.98
CA LYS A 122 7.98 12.65 4.57
C LYS A 122 7.58 13.84 5.43
N LYS A 123 6.45 14.42 5.08
CA LYS A 123 5.85 15.54 5.80
C LYS A 123 5.46 15.10 7.21
N ASP A 124 5.71 15.97 8.18
CA ASP A 124 5.40 15.76 9.60
C ASP A 124 6.00 14.47 10.19
N PHE A 125 7.15 14.02 9.66
CA PHE A 125 7.83 12.84 10.19
C PHE A 125 8.30 13.07 11.63
N VAL A 126 7.84 12.21 12.54
CA VAL A 126 8.32 12.14 13.91
C VAL A 126 9.16 10.88 14.04
N PRO A 127 10.48 10.98 14.29
CA PRO A 127 11.32 9.81 14.49
C PRO A 127 10.81 9.04 15.71
N PRO A 128 10.83 7.70 15.71
CA PRO A 128 10.50 6.96 16.91
C PRO A 128 11.48 7.32 18.01
N LYS A 129 10.96 7.35 19.24
CA LYS A 129 11.81 7.45 20.42
C LYS A 129 12.87 6.37 20.34
N ALA A 130 14.14 6.79 20.35
CA ALA A 130 15.25 5.86 20.51
C ALA A 130 15.00 5.02 21.78
N PRO A 131 15.28 3.70 21.77
CA PRO A 131 15.28 2.92 23.00
C PRO A 131 16.21 3.62 24.00
N LEU A 132 15.69 3.93 25.19
CA LEU A 132 16.56 4.32 26.30
C LEU A 132 17.54 3.15 26.49
N SER A 133 18.81 3.39 26.21
CA SER A 133 19.87 2.47 26.59
C SER A 133 19.85 2.37 28.12
N GLU A 134 19.42 1.23 28.65
CA GLU A 134 19.61 0.86 30.05
C GLU A 134 21.09 0.61 30.36
#